data_AF-D8R334-F1
#
_entry.id   AF-D8R334-F1
#
_cell.length_a   1.000
_cell.length_b   1.000
_cell.length_c   1.000
_cell.angle_alpha   90.00
_cell.angle_beta   90.00
_cell.angle_gamma   90.00
#
_symmetry.space_group_name_H-M   'P 1'
#
loop_
_entity.id
_entity.type
_entity.pdbx_description
1 polymer ?
#
loop_
_entity_poly.entity_id
_entity_poly.type
_entity_poly.pdbx_seq_one_letter_code
_entity_poly.pdbx_strand_id
1 'polypeptide(L)'
;LFSKLLTNSDVNKLNRLVIHKRHARECFPKLSEAAKPGNPDSSIPDPNETVLFFHDHESEQWAFNFKYWGSSKTYVFSKGWIQYVKRYNLACGDEVSFFREEPSG
;
A
#
# COMPACT_ATOMS: atom_id res chain seq x y z
N LEU A 1 3.26 13.54 1.25
CA LEU A 1 4.26 12.45 1.13
C LEU A 1 4.58 12.21 -0.34
N PHE A 2 3.65 11.67 -1.13
CA PHE A 2 3.81 11.49 -2.58
C PHE A 2 2.45 11.30 -3.23
N SER A 3 2.38 11.54 -4.54
CA SER A 3 1.23 11.23 -5.39
C SER A 3 1.61 10.11 -6.35
N LYS A 4 0.63 9.27 -6.68
CA LYS A 4 0.82 8.14 -7.58
C LYS A 4 -0.35 8.04 -8.56
N LEU A 5 -0.01 8.05 -9.84
CA LEU A 5 -0.91 7.64 -10.92
C LEU A 5 -1.14 6.13 -10.86
N LEU A 6 -2.41 5.72 -10.81
CA LEU A 6 -2.79 4.32 -10.72
C LEU A 6 -2.63 3.64 -12.08
N THR A 7 -1.94 2.51 -12.06
CA THR A 7 -1.79 1.63 -13.22
C THR A 7 -2.86 0.55 -13.20
N ASN A 8 -3.03 -0.18 -14.31
CA ASN A 8 -3.92 -1.33 -14.35
C ASN A 8 -3.66 -2.33 -13.22
N SER A 9 -2.39 -2.62 -12.87
CA SER A 9 -2.07 -3.54 -11.76
C SER A 9 -2.56 -3.08 -10.39
N ASP A 10 -2.73 -1.77 -10.19
CA ASP A 10 -3.13 -1.21 -8.90
C ASP A 10 -4.62 -1.38 -8.62
N VAL A 11 -5.44 -1.44 -9.67
CA VAL A 11 -6.91 -1.49 -9.60
C VAL A 11 -7.53 -2.75 -10.24
N ASN A 12 -6.72 -3.60 -10.88
CA ASN A 12 -7.20 -4.86 -11.49
C ASN A 12 -7.29 -6.01 -10.49
N LYS A 13 -7.63 -7.22 -10.97
CA LYS A 13 -7.83 -8.46 -10.20
C LYS A 13 -6.79 -8.78 -9.12
N LEU A 14 -5.52 -8.37 -9.26
CA LEU A 14 -4.51 -8.60 -8.23
C LEU A 14 -4.71 -7.67 -7.02
N ASN A 15 -5.33 -6.51 -7.23
CA ASN A 15 -5.83 -5.55 -6.25
C ASN A 15 -4.77 -5.09 -5.25
N ARG A 16 -3.61 -4.67 -5.76
CA ARG A 16 -2.46 -4.31 -4.93
C ARG A 16 -1.80 -3.04 -5.45
N LEU A 17 -1.64 -2.06 -4.57
CA LEU A 17 -0.98 -0.80 -4.91
C LEU A 17 0.53 -0.97 -4.83
N VAL A 18 1.24 -0.87 -5.96
CA VAL A 18 2.72 -0.94 -5.98
C VAL A 18 3.33 0.39 -5.53
N ILE A 19 4.12 0.42 -4.48
CA ILE A 19 4.80 1.63 -4.02
C ILE A 19 6.23 1.65 -4.54
N HIS A 20 6.62 2.76 -5.18
CA HIS A 20 8.01 2.94 -5.63
C HIS A 20 8.95 2.88 -4.42
N LYS A 21 10.07 2.18 -4.60
CA LYS A 21 11.06 1.90 -3.54
C LYS A 21 11.52 3.15 -2.78
N ARG A 22 11.69 4.27 -3.49
CA ARG A 22 12.05 5.56 -2.89
C ARG A 22 10.97 6.02 -1.90
N HIS A 23 9.72 6.13 -2.35
CA HIS A 23 8.59 6.53 -1.51
C HIS A 23 8.39 5.59 -0.33
N ALA A 24 8.48 4.28 -0.54
CA ALA A 24 8.34 3.30 0.53
C ALA A 24 9.34 3.51 1.67
N ARG A 25 10.61 3.75 1.34
CA ARG A 25 11.70 3.92 2.31
C ARG A 25 11.68 5.26 3.03
N GLU A 26 11.24 6.31 2.35
CA GLU A 26 11.23 7.69 2.89
C GLU A 26 9.96 8.01 3.66
N CYS A 27 8.82 7.41 3.28
CA CYS A 27 7.51 7.79 3.79
C CYS A 27 6.91 6.81 4.81
N PHE A 28 7.33 5.54 4.81
CA PHE A 28 6.72 4.49 5.63
C PHE A 28 7.72 3.78 6.55
N PRO A 29 7.24 3.05 7.59
CA PRO A 29 8.11 2.25 8.45
C PRO A 29 9.02 1.31 7.66
N LYS A 30 10.26 1.16 8.10
CA LYS A 30 11.24 0.29 7.45
C LYS A 30 10.83 -1.17 7.60
N LEU A 31 10.72 -1.88 6.48
CA LEU A 31 10.57 -3.33 6.43
C LEU A 31 11.91 -4.01 6.17
N SER A 32 12.07 -5.25 6.63
CA SER A 32 13.25 -6.06 6.33
C SER A 32 13.24 -6.49 4.85
N GLU A 33 14.17 -6.01 4.04
CA GLU A 33 14.30 -6.48 2.63
C GLU A 33 14.95 -7.88 2.52
N ALA A 34 15.37 -8.46 3.65
CA ALA A 34 16.10 -9.74 3.70
C ALA A 34 15.18 -10.96 3.87
N ALA A 35 13.87 -10.77 4.07
CA ALA A 35 12.98 -11.91 4.27
C ALA A 35 12.80 -12.71 2.97
N LYS A 36 12.68 -14.04 3.14
CA LYS A 36 12.34 -14.94 2.04
C LYS A 36 10.98 -14.51 1.45
N PRO A 37 10.80 -14.62 0.12
CA PRO A 37 9.53 -14.29 -0.49
C PRO A 37 8.42 -15.15 0.14
N GLY A 38 7.50 -14.50 0.86
CA GLY A 38 6.26 -15.13 1.30
C GLY A 38 5.39 -15.45 0.09
N ASN A 39 4.61 -16.53 0.18
CA ASN A 39 3.61 -16.80 -0.86
C ASN A 39 2.52 -15.71 -0.77
N PRO A 40 2.30 -14.90 -1.82
CA PRO A 40 1.31 -13.84 -1.78
C PRO A 40 -0.15 -14.34 -1.71
N ASP A 41 -0.38 -15.65 -1.84
CA ASP A 41 -1.67 -16.35 -1.72
C ASP A 41 -1.75 -17.20 -0.43
N SER A 42 -0.76 -17.10 0.45
CA SER A 42 -0.78 -17.80 1.73
C SER A 42 -1.72 -17.10 2.72
N SER A 43 -2.59 -17.87 3.37
CA SER A 43 -3.39 -17.41 4.52
C SER A 43 -2.58 -17.26 5.81
N ILE A 44 -1.35 -17.78 5.85
CA ILE A 44 -0.40 -17.54 6.95
C ILE A 44 0.09 -16.09 6.86
N PRO A 45 0.03 -15.31 7.97
CA PRO A 45 0.59 -13.97 8.02
C PRO A 45 2.06 -13.98 7.60
N ASP A 46 2.41 -13.16 6.61
CA ASP A 46 3.80 -12.94 6.24
C ASP A 46 4.47 -12.23 7.44
N PRO A 47 5.54 -12.80 8.04
CA PRO A 47 6.22 -12.19 9.18
C PRO A 47 6.81 -10.81 8.85
N ASN A 48 6.84 -10.45 7.57
CA ASN A 48 7.38 -9.24 7.02
C ASN A 48 6.31 -8.23 6.57
N GLU A 49 5.05 -8.48 6.93
CA GLU A 49 3.90 -7.63 6.66
C GLU A 49 3.53 -6.80 7.89
N THR A 50 3.26 -5.52 7.67
CA THR A 50 2.79 -4.60 8.72
C THR A 50 1.50 -3.93 8.26
N VAL A 51 0.67 -3.46 9.19
CA VAL A 51 -0.56 -2.73 8.87
C VAL A 51 -0.30 -1.25 9.08
N LEU A 52 -0.53 -0.45 8.04
CA LEU A 52 -0.50 1.01 8.11
C LEU A 52 -1.93 1.53 8.12
N PHE A 53 -2.18 2.53 8.96
CA PHE A 53 -3.47 3.19 9.08
C PHE A 53 -3.41 4.56 8.41
N PHE A 54 -4.44 4.86 7.62
CA PHE A 54 -4.62 6.12 6.93
C PHE A 54 -6.01 6.65 7.22
N HIS A 55 -6.18 7.97 7.23
CA HIS A 55 -7.50 8.60 7.17
C HIS A 55 -7.70 9.16 5.77
N ASP A 56 -8.90 9.01 5.24
CA ASP A 56 -9.28 9.69 4.00
C ASP A 56 -9.86 11.08 4.27
N HIS A 57 -10.34 11.74 3.21
CA HIS A 57 -10.90 13.08 3.29
C HIS A 57 -12.25 13.14 4.03
N GLU A 58 -12.93 12.00 4.22
CA GLU A 58 -14.14 11.86 5.03
C GLU A 58 -13.80 11.49 6.49
N SER A 59 -12.51 11.47 6.86
CA SER A 59 -11.99 11.01 8.16
C SER A 59 -12.25 9.53 8.47
N GLU A 60 -12.60 8.73 7.45
CA GLU A 60 -12.74 7.29 7.59
C GLU A 60 -11.35 6.64 7.66
N GLN A 61 -11.18 5.70 8.59
CA GLN A 61 -9.90 5.03 8.80
C GLN A 61 -9.76 3.80 7.91
N TRP A 62 -8.65 3.72 7.19
CA TRP A 62 -8.28 2.62 6.30
C TRP A 62 -7.05 1.89 6.81
N ALA A 63 -7.18 0.58 6.99
CA ALA A 63 -6.08 -0.31 7.36
C ALA A 63 -5.53 -0.99 6.09
N PHE A 64 -4.31 -0.65 5.70
CA PHE A 64 -3.64 -1.25 4.54
C PHE A 64 -2.47 -2.12 4.99
N ASN A 65 -2.51 -3.39 4.57
CA ASN A 65 -1.38 -4.29 4.77
C ASN A 65 -0.25 -3.89 3.82
N PHE A 66 0.91 -3.58 4.37
CA PHE A 66 2.11 -3.12 3.69
C PHE A 66 3.21 -4.17 3.81
N LYS A 67 3.80 -4.55 2.67
CA LYS A 67 4.90 -5.52 2.64
C LYS A 67 5.89 -5.30 1.51
N TYR A 68 7.07 -5.90 1.67
CA TYR A 68 8.08 -5.99 0.62
C TYR A 68 8.08 -7.39 -0.01
N TRP A 69 7.90 -7.46 -1.32
CA TRP A 69 8.03 -8.71 -2.07
C TRP A 69 9.44 -8.88 -2.59
N GLY A 70 10.17 -9.84 -2.00
CA GLY A 70 11.56 -10.10 -2.36
C GLY A 70 11.78 -10.53 -3.81
N SER A 71 10.83 -11.27 -4.42
CA SER A 71 10.97 -11.80 -5.79
C SER A 71 10.99 -10.68 -6.85
N SER A 72 10.09 -9.71 -6.73
CA SER A 72 9.98 -8.56 -7.62
C SER A 72 10.73 -7.32 -7.12
N LYS A 73 11.23 -7.36 -5.88
CA LYS A 73 11.87 -6.22 -5.18
C LYS A 73 10.96 -4.98 -5.10
N THR A 74 9.66 -5.20 -4.90
CA THR A 74 8.64 -4.15 -4.85
C THR A 74 7.96 -4.06 -3.50
N TYR A 75 7.59 -2.86 -3.09
CA TYR A 75 6.70 -2.64 -1.96
C TYR A 75 5.26 -2.60 -2.44
N VAL A 76 4.33 -3.15 -1.65
CA VAL A 76 2.91 -3.16 -2.00
C VAL A 76 2.03 -2.87 -0.81
N PHE A 77 0.89 -2.22 -1.06
CA PHE A 77 -0.29 -2.36 -0.22
C PHE A 77 -1.20 -3.45 -0.78
N SER A 78 -1.76 -4.29 0.09
CA SER A 78 -2.60 -5.43 -0.28
C SER A 78 -3.97 -5.37 0.38
N LYS A 79 -4.20 -6.14 1.45
CA LYS A 79 -5.48 -6.18 2.16
C LYS A 79 -5.86 -4.76 2.60
N GLY A 80 -7.15 -4.43 2.47
CA GLY A 80 -7.69 -3.10 2.70
C GLY A 80 -7.67 -2.17 1.47
N TRP A 81 -6.60 -2.19 0.66
CA TRP A 81 -6.51 -1.35 -0.54
C TRP A 81 -7.67 -1.59 -1.52
N ILE A 82 -8.05 -2.85 -1.72
CA ILE A 82 -9.19 -3.18 -2.59
C ILE A 82 -10.52 -2.60 -2.12
N GLN A 83 -10.71 -2.48 -0.80
CA GLN A 83 -11.94 -1.90 -0.27
C GLN A 83 -11.96 -0.40 -0.56
N TYR A 84 -10.82 0.27 -0.46
CA TYR A 84 -10.65 1.68 -0.83
C TYR A 84 -10.94 1.92 -2.32
N VAL A 85 -10.33 1.11 -3.21
CA VAL A 85 -10.58 1.17 -4.66
C VAL A 85 -12.07 1.04 -4.98
N LYS A 86 -12.76 0.08 -4.34
CA LYS A 86 -14.19 -0.12 -4.56
C LYS A 86 -15.04 1.01 -4.00
N ARG A 87 -14.72 1.52 -2.81
CA ARG A 87 -15.47 2.62 -2.15
C ARG A 87 -15.44 3.90 -2.97
N TYR A 88 -14.30 4.19 -3.59
CA TYR A 88 -14.10 5.41 -4.39
C TYR A 88 -14.17 5.18 -5.89
N ASN A 89 -14.51 3.97 -6.34
CA ASN A 89 -14.60 3.57 -7.74
C ASN A 89 -13.35 3.98 -8.56
N LEU A 90 -12.16 3.74 -8.00
CA LEU A 90 -10.90 4.14 -8.62
C LEU A 90 -10.57 3.28 -9.85
N ALA A 91 -10.01 3.93 -10.87
CA ALA A 91 -9.64 3.34 -12.15
C ALA A 91 -8.17 3.63 -12.51
N CYS A 92 -7.70 2.96 -13.57
CA CYS A 92 -6.39 3.25 -14.15
C CYS A 92 -6.38 4.68 -14.69
N GLY A 93 -5.35 5.46 -14.35
CA GLY A 93 -5.24 6.87 -14.69
C GLY A 93 -5.73 7.82 -13.60
N ASP A 94 -6.43 7.33 -12.57
CA ASP A 94 -6.70 8.14 -11.39
C ASP A 94 -5.42 8.35 -10.57
N GLU A 95 -5.39 9.40 -9.77
CA GLU A 95 -4.26 9.68 -8.88
C GLU A 95 -4.67 9.52 -7.41
N VAL A 96 -3.81 8.85 -6.63
CA VAL A 96 -3.93 8.80 -5.16
C VAL A 96 -2.74 9.50 -4.53
N SER A 97 -3.03 10.35 -3.57
CA SER A 97 -2.03 11.15 -2.85
C SER A 97 -1.99 10.79 -1.37
N PHE A 98 -0.79 10.58 -0.86
CA PHE A 98 -0.53 10.29 0.54
C PHE A 98 0.03 11.53 1.24
N PHE A 99 -0.51 11.87 2.40
CA PHE A 99 -0.11 13.03 3.20
C PHE A 99 0.32 12.58 4.61
N ARG A 100 1.11 13.43 5.27
CA ARG A 100 1.35 13.33 6.70
C ARG A 100 0.63 14.52 7.31
N GLU A 101 -0.23 14.27 8.27
CA GLU A 101 -0.82 15.34 9.06
C GLU A 101 0.29 15.90 9.95
N GLU A 102 0.59 17.19 9.80
CA GLU A 102 1.47 17.86 10.75
C GLU A 102 0.71 17.95 12.08
N PRO A 103 1.35 17.62 13.22
CA PRO A 103 0.68 17.78 14.50
C PRO A 103 0.28 19.23 14.66
N SER A 104 -1.03 19.48 14.72
CA SER A 104 -1.59 20.75 15.15
C SER A 104 -0.98 21.07 16.51
N GLY A 105 -0.08 22.07 16.54
CA GLY A 105 0.60 22.52 17.75
C GLY A 105 -0.36 23.08 18.80
#